data_AF-A0A3C0HM75-F1
#
_entry.id   AF-A0A3C0HM75-F1
#
_cell.length_a   1.000
_cell.length_b   1.000
_cell.length_c   1.000
_cell.angle_alpha   90.00
_cell.angle_beta   90.00
_cell.angle_gamma   90.00
#
_symmetry.space_group_name_H-M   'P 1'
#
loop_
_entity.id
_entity.type
_entity.pdbx_description
1 polymer ?
#
loop_
_entity_poly.entity_id
_entity_poly.type
_entity_poly.pdbx_seq_one_letter_code
_entity_poly.pdbx_strand_id
1 'polypeptide(L)'
;MTSPDELSAEATEHLLLGEAIARLSREIQDVRRDLDDRVEYNARQVRSARRAVERMRLDRQLRRIPNAIRQTIKRTIGKRAPDGTVGEARATPVIPYVSSSKSTLLTVAHNYPVDESAYGGQPVARRLKYYRDAGHYVAVFVPSRDGTSRKVTAADGTDVVISGLDSLNEYGRSLGATQLLVHSPTPEVWSHAKHLAELMPTHVWMHGFESRSWRELGFDFTAAQMREQSPRLDALDTEKAKVLSTIMADPRINTIFVSAFMQSISEDFAGTTAATPHIIHNVIDLKAFPYRRRTTADRMKISVIRSFDKRNYGTDLATLA
;
A
#
# COMPACT_ATOMS: atom_id res chain seq x y z
N MET A 1 48.90 -56.45 18.53
CA MET A 1 49.74 -55.44 17.85
C MET A 1 48.92 -54.92 16.70
N THR A 2 48.29 -53.76 16.84
CA THR A 2 47.62 -53.05 15.75
C THR A 2 48.65 -52.68 14.70
N SER A 3 48.28 -52.83 13.42
CA SER A 3 49.19 -52.59 12.29
C SER A 3 49.57 -51.10 12.23
N PRO A 4 50.82 -50.73 11.87
CA PRO A 4 51.22 -49.34 11.63
C PRO A 4 50.30 -48.60 10.65
N ASP A 5 49.68 -49.33 9.71
CA ASP A 5 48.76 -48.78 8.72
C ASP A 5 47.38 -48.42 9.30
N GLU A 6 46.91 -49.13 10.34
CA GLU A 6 45.64 -48.84 11.02
C GLU A 6 45.75 -47.56 11.87
N LEU A 7 46.89 -47.37 12.55
CA LEU A 7 47.19 -46.16 13.32
C LEU A 7 47.28 -44.90 12.43
N SER A 8 47.74 -45.05 11.18
CA SER A 8 47.81 -43.96 10.21
C SER A 8 46.44 -43.56 9.64
N ALA A 9 45.54 -44.53 9.45
CA ALA A 9 44.19 -44.27 8.97
C ALA A 9 43.36 -43.54 10.03
N GLU A 10 43.44 -43.98 11.29
CA GLU A 10 42.73 -43.38 12.43
C GLU A 10 43.18 -41.94 12.69
N ALA A 11 44.49 -41.67 12.57
CA ALA A 11 45.04 -40.32 12.69
C ALA A 11 44.57 -39.38 11.57
N THR A 12 44.38 -39.90 10.35
CA THR A 12 43.89 -39.12 9.20
C THR A 12 42.40 -38.81 9.36
N GLU A 13 41.60 -39.75 9.87
CA GLU A 13 40.17 -39.56 10.13
C GLU A 13 39.94 -38.52 11.24
N HIS A 14 40.74 -38.55 12.31
CA HIS A 14 40.70 -37.54 13.37
C HIS A 14 41.05 -36.13 12.87
N LEU A 15 42.00 -36.01 11.93
CA LEU A 15 42.36 -34.73 11.33
C LEU A 15 41.23 -34.15 10.47
N LEU A 16 40.63 -34.98 9.61
CA LEU A 16 39.48 -34.59 8.76
C LEU A 16 38.26 -34.18 9.60
N LEU A 17 38.00 -34.91 10.69
CA LEU A 17 36.93 -34.57 11.63
C LEU A 17 37.20 -33.22 12.33
N GLY A 18 38.46 -32.97 12.71
CA GLY A 18 38.88 -31.69 13.30
C GLY A 18 38.68 -30.50 12.35
N GLU A 19 39.01 -30.66 11.07
CA GLU A 19 38.80 -29.63 10.05
C GLU A 19 37.31 -29.37 9.78
N ALA A 20 36.50 -30.42 9.73
CA ALA A 20 35.04 -30.31 9.55
C ALA A 20 34.38 -29.58 10.74
N ILE A 21 34.77 -29.90 11.98
CA ILE A 21 34.30 -29.23 13.19
C ILE A 21 34.71 -27.75 13.19
N ALA A 22 35.95 -27.45 12.79
CA ALA A 22 36.44 -26.07 12.71
C ALA A 22 35.69 -25.25 11.66
N ARG A 23 35.34 -25.86 10.52
CA ARG A 23 34.53 -25.23 9.47
C ARG A 23 33.10 -24.95 9.95
N LEU A 24 32.43 -25.95 10.52
CA LEU A 24 31.09 -25.80 11.09
C LEU A 24 31.05 -24.72 12.18
N SER A 25 32.08 -24.66 13.02
CA SER A 25 32.19 -23.64 14.07
C SER A 25 32.28 -22.22 13.49
N ARG A 26 33.01 -22.03 12.39
CA ARG A 26 33.08 -20.74 11.68
C ARG A 26 31.74 -20.36 11.05
N GLU A 27 31.08 -21.32 10.37
CA GLU A 27 29.77 -21.08 9.75
C GLU A 27 28.71 -20.72 10.81
N ILE A 28 28.71 -21.38 11.98
CA ILE A 28 27.82 -21.04 13.10
C ILE A 28 28.11 -19.64 13.65
N GLN A 29 29.39 -19.26 13.76
CA GLN A 29 29.78 -17.92 14.22
C GLN A 29 29.35 -16.83 13.24
N ASP A 30 29.46 -17.06 11.93
CA ASP A 30 29.03 -16.10 10.92
C ASP A 30 27.51 -15.96 10.87
N VAL A 31 26.76 -17.06 10.98
CA VAL A 31 25.29 -17.03 11.10
C VAL A 31 24.86 -16.28 12.36
N ARG A 32 25.57 -16.46 13.48
CA ARG A 32 25.29 -15.75 14.72
C ARG A 32 25.55 -14.24 14.59
N ARG A 33 26.65 -13.86 13.92
CA ARG A 33 26.98 -12.45 13.65
C ARG A 33 25.92 -11.79 12.75
N ASP A 34 25.49 -12.45 11.67
CA ASP A 34 24.39 -11.96 10.82
C ASP A 34 23.08 -11.81 11.61
N LEU A 35 22.78 -12.75 12.50
CA LEU A 35 21.59 -12.68 13.34
C LEU A 35 21.66 -11.48 14.29
N ASP A 36 22.80 -11.25 14.92
CA ASP A 36 23.01 -10.12 15.85
C ASP A 36 22.90 -8.77 15.10
N ASP A 37 23.52 -8.64 13.92
CA ASP A 37 23.42 -7.46 13.06
C ASP A 37 21.96 -7.18 12.64
N ARG A 38 21.19 -8.24 12.35
CA ARG A 38 19.77 -8.16 11.99
C ARG A 38 18.89 -7.77 13.18
N VAL A 39 19.17 -8.31 14.37
CA VAL A 39 18.47 -7.92 15.61
C VAL A 39 18.73 -6.45 15.89
N GLU A 40 19.97 -5.97 15.74
CA GLU A 40 20.31 -4.57 15.96
C GLU A 40 19.69 -3.65 14.91
N TYR A 41 19.73 -4.02 13.64
CA TYR A 41 19.06 -3.29 12.55
C TYR A 41 17.55 -3.19 12.81
N ASN A 42 16.89 -4.31 13.11
CA ASN A 42 15.46 -4.32 13.41
C ASN A 42 15.14 -3.50 14.66
N ALA A 43 15.96 -3.57 15.71
CA ALA A 43 15.80 -2.75 16.90
C ALA A 43 15.92 -1.25 16.56
N ARG A 44 16.82 -0.86 15.64
CA ARG A 44 16.92 0.53 15.14
C ARG A 44 15.66 0.96 14.39
N GLN A 45 15.12 0.10 13.51
CA GLN A 45 13.89 0.40 12.76
C GLN A 45 12.66 0.46 13.67
N VAL A 46 12.52 -0.46 14.63
CA VAL A 46 11.45 -0.43 15.62
C VAL A 46 11.55 0.82 16.50
N ARG A 47 12.77 1.24 16.87
CA ARG A 47 12.98 2.51 17.60
C ARG A 47 12.63 3.73 16.73
N SER A 48 12.96 3.74 15.44
CA SER A 48 12.60 4.86 14.54
C SER A 48 11.08 4.93 14.34
N ALA A 49 10.42 3.79 14.12
CA ALA A 49 8.98 3.67 13.97
C ALA A 49 8.25 4.03 15.27
N ARG A 50 8.73 3.55 16.44
CA ARG A 50 8.19 3.98 17.74
C ARG A 50 8.34 5.48 17.96
N ARG A 51 9.48 6.08 17.60
CA ARG A 51 9.67 7.54 17.66
C ARG A 51 8.74 8.28 16.71
N ALA A 52 8.48 7.76 15.51
CA ALA A 52 7.52 8.33 14.58
C ALA A 52 6.08 8.25 15.14
N VAL A 53 5.71 7.09 15.70
CA VAL A 53 4.41 6.88 16.36
C VAL A 53 4.27 7.71 17.64
N GLU A 54 5.34 7.89 18.41
CA GLU A 54 5.38 8.75 19.61
C GLU A 54 5.26 10.23 19.23
N ARG A 55 5.89 10.69 18.15
CA ARG A 55 5.67 12.03 17.58
C ARG A 55 4.19 12.19 17.18
N MET A 56 3.63 11.21 16.47
CA MET A 56 2.20 11.20 16.11
C MET A 56 1.25 11.11 17.33
N ARG A 57 1.70 10.51 18.45
CA ARG A 57 0.92 10.43 19.71
C ARG A 57 1.03 11.70 20.55
N LEU A 58 2.17 12.38 20.55
CA LEU A 58 2.36 13.68 21.21
C LEU A 58 1.43 14.74 20.61
N ASP A 59 1.19 14.68 19.29
CA ASP A 59 0.22 15.55 18.60
C ASP A 59 -1.22 15.34 19.09
N ARG A 60 -1.55 14.13 19.63
CA ARG A 60 -2.83 13.84 20.29
C ARG A 60 -2.85 14.25 21.77
N GLN A 61 -1.71 14.27 22.46
CA GLN A 61 -1.63 14.68 23.87
C GLN A 61 -1.59 16.20 24.05
N LEU A 62 -1.13 16.96 23.05
CA LEU A 62 -1.16 18.43 23.06
C LEU A 62 -2.57 19.03 22.91
N ARG A 63 -3.59 18.22 22.60
CA ARG A 63 -5.01 18.64 22.61
C ARG A 63 -5.65 18.63 24.01
N ARG A 64 -4.94 18.16 25.05
CA ARG A 64 -5.47 18.03 26.42
C ARG A 64 -4.76 18.92 27.46
N ILE A 65 -3.89 19.84 27.04
CA ILE A 65 -3.20 20.74 27.96
C ILE A 65 -3.96 22.08 28.04
N PRO A 66 -4.30 22.59 29.25
CA PRO A 66 -4.94 23.88 29.42
C PRO A 66 -4.14 25.03 28.80
N ASN A 67 -4.84 26.01 28.20
CA ASN A 67 -4.27 27.12 27.43
C ASN A 67 -3.15 27.92 28.13
N ALA A 68 -3.12 27.93 29.46
CA ALA A 68 -2.12 28.64 30.26
C ALA A 68 -0.68 28.10 30.06
N ILE A 69 -0.51 26.78 29.91
CA ILE A 69 0.82 26.16 29.73
C ILE A 69 1.31 26.34 28.28
N ARG A 70 0.37 26.45 27.33
CA ARG A 70 0.65 26.67 25.90
C ARG A 70 1.30 28.03 25.63
N GLN A 71 0.97 29.06 26.42
CA GLN A 71 1.58 30.38 26.30
C GLN A 71 3.01 30.43 26.86
N THR A 72 3.28 29.66 27.92
CA THR A 72 4.62 29.60 28.54
C THR A 72 5.64 28.90 27.65
N ILE A 73 5.26 27.79 27.00
CA ILE A 73 6.15 27.06 26.07
C ILE A 73 6.40 27.86 24.78
N LYS A 74 5.40 28.61 24.28
CA LYS A 74 5.55 29.51 23.12
C LYS A 74 6.57 30.64 23.37
N ARG A 75 6.71 31.13 24.61
CA ARG A 75 7.70 32.17 24.96
C ARG A 75 9.15 31.66 24.95
N THR A 76 9.38 30.38 25.22
CA THR A 76 10.74 29.83 25.31
C THR A 76 11.28 29.33 23.97
N ILE A 77 10.41 28.96 23.02
CA ILE A 77 10.80 28.41 21.70
C ILE A 77 10.83 29.48 20.59
N GLY A 78 10.29 30.67 20.84
CA GLY A 78 10.13 31.77 19.87
C GLY A 78 11.39 32.56 19.50
N LYS A 79 12.53 31.90 19.20
CA LYS A 79 13.67 32.59 18.54
C LYS A 79 14.14 32.00 17.21
N ARG A 80 13.61 30.89 16.70
CA ARG A 80 13.92 30.41 15.34
C ARG A 80 12.79 29.57 14.74
N ALA A 81 11.93 30.20 13.93
CA ALA A 81 11.36 29.68 12.67
C ALA A 81 10.21 30.59 12.20
N PRO A 82 10.01 30.76 10.87
CA PRO A 82 9.01 31.67 10.32
C PRO A 82 7.60 31.12 10.42
N ASP A 83 6.66 32.06 10.47
CA ASP A 83 5.21 31.96 10.50
C ASP A 83 4.63 30.82 9.65
N GLY A 84 3.95 29.90 10.32
CA GLY A 84 3.05 28.92 9.75
C GLY A 84 1.84 28.79 10.65
N THR A 85 0.81 29.61 10.40
CA THR A 85 -0.51 29.46 11.00
C THR A 85 -1.07 28.06 10.72
N VAL A 86 -1.28 27.28 11.79
CA VAL A 86 -2.03 26.02 11.71
C VAL A 86 -3.49 26.38 11.47
N GLY A 87 -3.88 26.37 10.20
CA GLY A 87 -5.27 26.51 9.80
C GLY A 87 -6.10 25.41 10.43
N GLU A 88 -7.26 25.79 10.97
CA GLU A 88 -8.35 24.88 11.28
C GLU A 88 -8.57 23.94 10.10
N ALA A 89 -8.78 22.66 10.37
CA ALA A 89 -9.12 21.68 9.35
C ALA A 89 -10.39 22.16 8.64
N ARG A 90 -10.22 22.84 7.50
CA ARG A 90 -11.32 23.27 6.64
C ARG A 90 -12.13 22.02 6.34
N ALA A 91 -13.40 22.02 6.72
CA ALA A 91 -14.35 21.07 6.20
C ALA A 91 -14.18 21.08 4.68
N THR A 92 -13.75 19.96 4.11
CA THR A 92 -13.64 19.82 2.67
C THR A 92 -15.00 20.19 2.11
N PRO A 93 -15.12 21.19 1.22
CA PRO A 93 -16.40 21.50 0.63
C PRO A 93 -16.87 20.23 -0.07
N VAL A 94 -18.03 19.70 0.38
CA VAL A 94 -18.76 18.70 -0.37
C VAL A 94 -19.27 19.45 -1.59
N ILE A 95 -18.48 19.43 -2.67
CA ILE A 95 -18.93 19.94 -3.96
C ILE A 95 -20.06 19.00 -4.38
N PRO A 96 -21.30 19.48 -4.50
CA PRO A 96 -22.37 18.66 -5.03
C PRO A 96 -22.06 18.45 -6.52
N TYR A 97 -21.54 17.27 -6.86
CA TYR A 97 -21.46 16.84 -8.26
C TYR A 97 -22.89 16.56 -8.73
N VAL A 98 -23.52 17.57 -9.31
CA VAL A 98 -24.78 17.42 -10.03
C VAL A 98 -24.43 17.15 -11.50
N SER A 99 -24.19 15.88 -11.84
CA SER A 99 -24.43 15.44 -13.21
C SER A 99 -25.86 14.93 -13.28
N SER A 100 -26.74 15.71 -13.91
CA SER A 100 -28.10 15.29 -14.24
C SER A 100 -28.14 14.22 -15.35
N SER A 101 -27.00 13.87 -15.95
CA SER A 101 -26.87 12.77 -16.91
C SER A 101 -26.17 11.56 -16.30
N LYS A 102 -26.70 10.37 -16.59
CA LYS A 102 -26.07 9.09 -16.28
C LYS A 102 -24.75 8.97 -17.05
N SER A 103 -23.62 9.02 -16.35
CA SER A 103 -22.28 8.85 -16.94
C SER A 103 -21.95 7.40 -17.32
N THR A 104 -21.07 7.25 -18.32
CA THR A 104 -20.39 6.00 -18.66
C THR A 104 -18.98 6.05 -18.07
N LEU A 105 -18.76 5.26 -17.01
CA LEU A 105 -17.53 5.25 -16.24
C LEU A 105 -16.62 4.12 -16.74
N LEU A 106 -15.42 4.47 -17.21
CA LEU A 106 -14.35 3.51 -17.44
C LEU A 106 -13.46 3.45 -16.20
N THR A 107 -13.41 2.29 -15.54
CA THR A 107 -12.53 2.08 -14.39
C THR A 107 -11.34 1.21 -14.77
N VAL A 108 -10.12 1.71 -14.63
CA VAL A 108 -8.89 0.92 -14.77
C VAL A 108 -8.46 0.42 -13.40
N ALA A 109 -8.36 -0.89 -13.23
CA ALA A 109 -7.96 -1.50 -11.96
C ALA A 109 -7.06 -2.71 -12.16
N HIS A 110 -6.13 -2.93 -11.23
CA HIS A 110 -5.19 -4.06 -11.28
C HIS A 110 -5.87 -5.44 -11.22
N ASN A 111 -7.06 -5.50 -10.64
CA ASN A 111 -7.85 -6.72 -10.53
C ASN A 111 -9.33 -6.40 -10.28
N TYR A 112 -10.21 -7.32 -10.67
CA TYR A 112 -11.64 -7.27 -10.41
C TYR A 112 -12.22 -8.69 -10.19
N PRO A 113 -13.08 -8.90 -9.17
CA PRO A 113 -13.64 -10.21 -8.90
C PRO A 113 -14.70 -10.56 -9.95
N VAL A 114 -14.30 -11.31 -10.99
CA VAL A 114 -15.21 -11.76 -12.06
C VAL A 114 -16.17 -12.86 -11.60
N ASP A 115 -15.72 -13.70 -10.65
CA ASP A 115 -16.49 -14.77 -10.03
C ASP A 115 -16.16 -14.88 -8.52
N GLU A 116 -16.87 -15.75 -7.80
CA GLU A 116 -16.73 -15.91 -6.34
C GLU A 116 -15.36 -16.44 -5.90
N SER A 117 -14.64 -17.13 -6.79
CA SER A 117 -13.30 -17.67 -6.51
C SER A 117 -12.21 -16.61 -6.71
N ALA A 118 -12.52 -15.52 -7.40
CA ALA A 118 -11.57 -14.47 -7.72
C ALA A 118 -11.13 -13.70 -6.46
N TYR A 119 -9.85 -13.85 -6.11
CA TYR A 119 -9.22 -13.11 -5.03
C TYR A 119 -8.72 -11.74 -5.49
N GLY A 120 -8.99 -10.68 -4.72
CA GLY A 120 -8.57 -9.30 -5.02
C GLY A 120 -9.61 -8.45 -5.77
N GLY A 121 -9.51 -7.13 -5.63
CA GLY A 121 -10.41 -6.17 -6.28
C GLY A 121 -11.76 -5.93 -5.59
N GLN A 122 -12.07 -6.61 -4.47
CA GLN A 122 -13.32 -6.43 -3.73
C GLN A 122 -13.59 -4.97 -3.30
N PRO A 123 -12.60 -4.18 -2.84
CA PRO A 123 -12.83 -2.76 -2.52
C PRO A 123 -13.26 -1.93 -3.74
N VAL A 124 -12.69 -2.23 -4.92
CA VAL A 124 -13.06 -1.59 -6.19
C VAL A 124 -14.48 -1.99 -6.58
N ALA A 125 -14.78 -3.30 -6.64
CA ALA A 125 -16.11 -3.81 -6.95
C ALA A 125 -17.18 -3.21 -6.03
N ARG A 126 -16.88 -3.11 -4.74
CA ARG A 126 -17.78 -2.50 -3.76
C ARG A 126 -18.06 -1.03 -4.06
N ARG A 127 -17.04 -0.23 -4.35
CA ARG A 127 -17.22 1.19 -4.69
C ARG A 127 -17.99 1.36 -6.00
N LEU A 128 -17.67 0.56 -7.02
CA LEU A 128 -18.36 0.59 -8.31
C LEU A 128 -19.84 0.21 -8.21
N LYS A 129 -20.20 -0.71 -7.30
CA LYS A 129 -21.61 -1.01 -7.01
C LYS A 129 -22.39 0.26 -6.64
N TYR A 130 -21.84 1.14 -5.81
CA TYR A 130 -22.53 2.38 -5.42
C TYR A 130 -22.73 3.34 -6.60
N TYR A 131 -21.80 3.39 -7.56
CA TYR A 131 -22.00 4.19 -8.77
C TYR A 131 -23.10 3.61 -9.67
N ARG A 132 -23.15 2.28 -9.82
CA ARG A 132 -24.22 1.61 -10.56
C ARG A 132 -25.58 1.80 -9.89
N ASP A 133 -25.65 1.67 -8.56
CA ASP A 133 -26.86 1.94 -7.78
C ASP A 133 -27.32 3.40 -7.92
N ALA A 134 -26.38 4.34 -8.14
CA ALA A 134 -26.67 5.74 -8.46
C ALA A 134 -27.07 5.99 -9.94
N GLY A 135 -27.12 4.94 -10.77
CA GLY A 135 -27.58 4.99 -12.15
C GLY A 135 -26.48 5.18 -13.20
N HIS A 136 -25.20 5.15 -12.83
CA HIS A 136 -24.10 5.21 -13.78
C HIS A 136 -23.87 3.85 -14.46
N TYR A 137 -23.51 3.88 -15.74
CA TYR A 137 -22.95 2.69 -16.38
C TYR A 137 -21.48 2.57 -16.00
N VAL A 138 -21.04 1.36 -15.64
CA VAL A 138 -19.66 1.11 -15.20
C VAL A 138 -19.09 -0.06 -15.98
N ALA A 139 -17.95 0.16 -16.63
CA ALA A 139 -17.10 -0.89 -17.14
C ALA A 139 -15.74 -0.87 -16.46
N VAL A 140 -15.11 -2.04 -16.38
CA VAL A 140 -13.80 -2.21 -15.77
C VAL A 140 -12.81 -2.71 -16.82
N PHE A 141 -11.68 -2.05 -16.92
CA PHE A 141 -10.52 -2.51 -17.68
C PHE A 141 -9.47 -3.04 -16.69
N VAL A 142 -9.08 -4.30 -16.87
CA VAL A 142 -8.04 -4.96 -16.10
C VAL A 142 -6.85 -5.24 -17.02
N PRO A 143 -5.67 -4.65 -16.76
CA PRO A 143 -4.47 -4.95 -17.54
C PRO A 143 -4.13 -6.44 -17.52
N SER A 144 -3.99 -7.03 -18.70
CA SER A 144 -3.57 -8.42 -18.87
C SER A 144 -2.05 -8.55 -18.73
N ARG A 145 -1.58 -9.55 -17.98
CA ARG A 145 -0.15 -9.80 -17.76
C ARG A 145 0.50 -10.64 -18.85
N ASP A 146 -0.30 -11.44 -19.55
CA ASP A 146 0.12 -12.38 -20.59
C ASP A 146 -0.34 -11.93 -21.99
N GLY A 147 -0.89 -10.72 -22.11
CA GLY A 147 -1.40 -10.16 -23.36
C GLY A 147 -2.74 -10.75 -23.80
N THR A 148 -3.36 -11.62 -23.00
CA THR A 148 -4.70 -12.15 -23.30
C THR A 148 -5.73 -11.03 -23.36
N SER A 149 -6.63 -11.13 -24.34
CA SER A 149 -7.79 -10.24 -24.45
C SER A 149 -9.08 -11.04 -24.29
N ARG A 150 -9.90 -10.68 -23.31
CA ARG A 150 -11.23 -11.25 -23.10
C ARG A 150 -12.18 -10.23 -22.49
N LYS A 151 -13.44 -10.30 -22.92
CA LYS A 151 -14.55 -9.59 -22.29
C LYS A 151 -15.38 -10.60 -21.50
N VAL A 152 -15.70 -10.27 -20.25
CA VAL A 152 -16.59 -11.05 -19.40
C VAL A 152 -17.53 -10.14 -18.64
N THR A 153 -18.71 -10.65 -18.32
CA THR A 153 -19.62 -10.00 -17.38
C THR A 153 -19.44 -10.68 -16.03
N ALA A 154 -19.05 -9.90 -15.02
CA ALA A 154 -18.87 -10.39 -13.66
C ALA A 154 -20.21 -10.83 -13.04
N ALA A 155 -20.16 -11.61 -11.97
CA ALA A 155 -21.35 -12.05 -11.23
C ALA A 155 -22.25 -10.88 -10.76
N ASP A 156 -21.68 -9.68 -10.58
CA ASP A 156 -22.42 -8.48 -10.19
C ASP A 156 -22.98 -7.66 -11.38
N GLY A 157 -22.93 -8.22 -12.59
CA GLY A 157 -23.39 -7.62 -13.84
C GLY A 157 -22.42 -6.62 -14.47
N THR A 158 -21.21 -6.45 -13.92
CA THR A 158 -20.23 -5.50 -14.46
C THR A 158 -19.54 -6.04 -15.70
N ASP A 159 -19.49 -5.23 -16.76
CA ASP A 159 -18.64 -5.52 -17.92
C ASP A 159 -17.16 -5.33 -17.54
N VAL A 160 -16.39 -6.42 -17.65
CA VAL A 160 -14.95 -6.45 -17.40
C VAL A 160 -14.23 -6.83 -18.68
N VAL A 161 -13.32 -5.97 -19.13
CA VAL A 161 -12.37 -6.27 -20.19
C VAL A 161 -11.01 -6.49 -19.58
N ILE A 162 -10.45 -7.67 -19.86
CA ILE A 162 -9.07 -7.99 -19.53
C ILE A 162 -8.30 -7.94 -20.85
N SER A 163 -7.33 -7.05 -20.97
CA SER A 163 -6.60 -6.84 -22.22
C SER A 163 -5.25 -6.14 -21.98
N GLY A 164 -4.36 -6.18 -22.97
CA GLY A 164 -3.11 -5.41 -22.95
C GLY A 164 -3.37 -3.90 -22.89
N LEU A 165 -2.52 -3.16 -22.17
CA LEU A 165 -2.69 -1.73 -21.90
C LEU A 165 -2.74 -0.86 -23.17
N ASP A 166 -2.12 -1.29 -24.26
CA ASP A 166 -2.17 -0.60 -25.56
C ASP A 166 -3.62 -0.42 -26.07
N SER A 167 -4.51 -1.35 -25.74
CA SER A 167 -5.92 -1.30 -26.13
C SER A 167 -6.79 -0.37 -25.27
N LEU A 168 -6.26 0.17 -24.17
CA LEU A 168 -7.03 0.96 -23.20
C LEU A 168 -7.72 2.18 -23.85
N ASN A 169 -6.99 2.90 -24.70
CA ASN A 169 -7.48 4.12 -25.35
C ASN A 169 -8.60 3.81 -26.36
N GLU A 170 -8.40 2.79 -27.19
CA GLU A 170 -9.41 2.33 -28.15
C GLU A 170 -10.66 1.85 -27.44
N TYR A 171 -10.49 1.02 -26.40
CA TYR A 171 -11.59 0.53 -25.60
C TYR A 171 -12.40 1.67 -24.98
N GLY A 172 -11.75 2.64 -24.33
CA GLY A 172 -12.43 3.78 -23.72
C GLY A 172 -13.23 4.62 -24.71
N ARG A 173 -12.73 4.79 -25.94
CA ARG A 173 -13.47 5.47 -27.02
C ARG A 173 -14.66 4.64 -27.51
N SER A 174 -14.46 3.35 -27.76
CA SER A 174 -15.52 2.43 -28.21
C SER A 174 -16.67 2.30 -27.21
N LEU A 175 -16.32 2.37 -25.92
CA LEU A 175 -17.28 2.36 -24.82
C LEU A 175 -18.13 3.65 -24.75
N GLY A 176 -17.66 4.75 -25.37
CA GLY A 176 -18.23 6.07 -25.16
C GLY A 176 -18.04 6.54 -23.72
N ALA A 177 -16.89 6.24 -23.12
CA ALA A 177 -16.59 6.63 -21.74
C ALA A 177 -16.62 8.15 -21.60
N THR A 178 -17.38 8.64 -20.62
CA THR A 178 -17.49 10.08 -20.32
C THR A 178 -16.66 10.48 -19.11
N GLN A 179 -16.21 9.51 -18.31
CA GLN A 179 -15.29 9.72 -17.19
C GLN A 179 -14.33 8.53 -17.04
N LEU A 180 -13.12 8.84 -16.59
CA LEU A 180 -12.07 7.88 -16.31
C LEU A 180 -11.84 7.77 -14.80
N LEU A 181 -11.79 6.53 -14.30
CA LEU A 181 -11.44 6.21 -12.92
C LEU A 181 -10.19 5.34 -12.96
N VAL A 182 -9.13 5.72 -12.24
CA VAL A 182 -7.87 4.95 -12.21
C VAL A 182 -7.57 4.52 -10.78
N HIS A 183 -7.56 3.20 -10.55
CA HIS A 183 -7.24 2.59 -9.25
C HIS A 183 -5.74 2.32 -9.14
N SER A 184 -5.08 2.97 -8.16
CA SER A 184 -3.64 2.82 -7.90
C SER A 184 -2.77 3.02 -9.15
N PRO A 185 -2.58 4.27 -9.61
CA PRO A 185 -1.91 4.59 -10.88
C PRO A 185 -0.41 4.24 -10.84
N THR A 186 -0.05 3.00 -11.17
CA THR A 186 1.35 2.65 -11.41
C THR A 186 1.87 3.38 -12.64
N PRO A 187 3.19 3.58 -12.77
CA PRO A 187 3.75 4.25 -13.94
C PRO A 187 3.30 3.66 -15.29
N GLU A 188 3.27 2.33 -15.37
CA GLU A 188 2.79 1.58 -16.54
C GLU A 188 1.31 1.83 -16.86
N VAL A 189 0.44 1.83 -15.86
CA VAL A 189 -0.99 2.11 -16.08
C VAL A 189 -1.19 3.56 -16.49
N TRP A 190 -0.51 4.49 -15.81
CA TRP A 190 -0.68 5.91 -16.07
C TRP A 190 -0.17 6.34 -17.45
N SER A 191 0.94 5.76 -17.92
CA SER A 191 1.47 6.09 -19.26
C SER A 191 0.46 5.82 -20.38
N HIS A 192 -0.42 4.82 -20.21
CA HIS A 192 -1.48 4.50 -21.17
C HIS A 192 -2.79 5.25 -20.89
N ALA A 193 -3.10 5.50 -19.61
CA ALA A 193 -4.32 6.20 -19.21
C ALA A 193 -4.27 7.72 -19.44
N LYS A 194 -3.07 8.31 -19.50
CA LYS A 194 -2.86 9.77 -19.59
C LYS A 194 -3.60 10.40 -20.77
N HIS A 195 -3.60 9.75 -21.94
CA HIS A 195 -4.30 10.27 -23.12
C HIS A 195 -5.81 10.38 -22.89
N LEU A 196 -6.45 9.36 -22.30
CA LEU A 196 -7.85 9.46 -21.90
C LEU A 196 -8.04 10.54 -20.82
N ALA A 197 -7.10 10.67 -19.88
CA ALA A 197 -7.19 11.64 -18.81
C ALA A 197 -7.15 13.10 -19.30
N GLU A 198 -6.53 13.36 -20.44
CA GLU A 198 -6.56 14.67 -21.10
C GLU A 198 -7.89 14.96 -21.81
N LEU A 199 -8.66 13.93 -22.16
CA LEU A 199 -9.91 14.04 -22.92
C LEU A 199 -11.17 14.11 -22.05
N MET A 200 -11.13 13.61 -20.82
CA MET A 200 -12.32 13.51 -19.97
C MET A 200 -12.01 13.72 -18.48
N PRO A 201 -13.02 14.12 -17.68
CA PRO A 201 -12.88 14.19 -16.23
C PRO A 201 -12.31 12.89 -15.66
N THR A 202 -11.25 13.01 -14.87
CA THR A 202 -10.49 11.88 -14.37
C THR A 202 -10.41 11.89 -12.86
N HIS A 203 -10.65 10.72 -12.28
CA HIS A 203 -10.63 10.49 -10.84
C HIS A 203 -9.62 9.40 -10.53
N VAL A 204 -8.63 9.72 -9.70
CA VAL A 204 -7.54 8.79 -9.39
C VAL A 204 -7.64 8.36 -7.93
N TRP A 205 -7.73 7.06 -7.70
CA TRP A 205 -7.83 6.49 -6.35
C TRP A 205 -6.47 6.06 -5.84
N MET A 206 -6.06 6.71 -4.76
CA MET A 206 -4.81 6.46 -4.05
C MET A 206 -5.08 5.53 -2.86
N HIS A 207 -4.60 4.29 -2.96
CA HIS A 207 -4.76 3.22 -1.98
C HIS A 207 -3.50 2.97 -1.14
N GLY A 208 -2.34 3.44 -1.57
CA GLY A 208 -1.13 3.52 -0.76
C GLY A 208 0.04 2.65 -1.22
N PHE A 209 -0.16 1.56 -1.98
CA PHE A 209 0.98 0.74 -2.43
C PHE A 209 1.76 1.42 -3.57
N GLU A 210 1.06 2.20 -4.38
CA GLU A 210 1.61 2.99 -5.47
C GLU A 210 2.36 4.24 -4.97
N SER A 211 2.07 4.69 -3.74
CA SER A 211 2.45 6.01 -3.22
C SER A 211 3.27 5.96 -1.93
N ARG A 212 4.09 4.91 -1.79
CA ARG A 212 5.00 4.74 -0.66
C ARG A 212 6.31 4.12 -1.09
N SER A 213 7.37 4.39 -0.31
CA SER A 213 8.67 3.82 -0.61
C SER A 213 8.71 2.34 -0.23
N TRP A 214 9.38 1.54 -1.07
CA TRP A 214 9.68 0.14 -0.73
C TRP A 214 10.52 0.03 0.55
N ARG A 215 11.29 1.06 0.89
CA ARG A 215 12.18 1.09 2.06
C ARG A 215 11.42 1.06 3.38
N GLU A 216 10.22 1.63 3.41
CA GLU A 216 9.32 1.52 4.55
C GLU A 216 8.86 0.08 4.80
N LEU A 217 8.93 -0.76 3.75
CA LEU A 217 8.62 -2.18 3.78
C LEU A 217 9.89 -3.04 3.83
N GLY A 218 11.05 -2.46 4.14
CA GLY A 218 12.34 -3.15 4.13
C GLY A 218 12.39 -4.43 4.99
N PHE A 219 11.57 -4.50 6.03
CA PHE A 219 11.45 -5.68 6.90
C PHE A 219 10.80 -6.90 6.18
N ASP A 220 10.12 -6.70 5.04
CA ASP A 220 9.62 -7.79 4.19
C ASP A 220 10.74 -8.51 3.43
N PHE A 221 11.93 -7.92 3.35
CA PHE A 221 13.05 -8.44 2.57
C PHE A 221 14.11 -9.06 3.48
N THR A 222 14.84 -10.06 2.97
CA THR A 222 16.09 -10.51 3.57
C THR A 222 17.23 -9.58 3.18
N ALA A 223 18.35 -9.60 3.91
CA ALA A 223 19.52 -8.79 3.55
C ALA A 223 20.04 -9.10 2.13
N ALA A 224 19.97 -10.37 1.70
CA ALA A 224 20.31 -10.77 0.33
C ALA A 224 19.35 -10.16 -0.70
N GLN A 225 18.03 -10.25 -0.47
CA GLN A 225 17.03 -9.65 -1.34
C GLN A 225 17.18 -8.13 -1.41
N MET A 226 17.49 -7.45 -0.31
CA MET A 226 17.75 -6.01 -0.32
C MET A 226 18.94 -5.69 -1.22
N ARG A 227 20.08 -6.39 -1.07
CA ARG A 227 21.25 -6.14 -1.93
C ARG A 227 20.96 -6.33 -3.41
N GLU A 228 20.21 -7.37 -3.75
CA GLU A 228 19.89 -7.71 -5.14
C GLU A 228 18.82 -6.78 -5.75
N GLN A 229 17.78 -6.45 -5.00
CA GLN A 229 16.58 -5.80 -5.53
C GLN A 229 16.56 -4.27 -5.33
N SER A 230 17.35 -3.72 -4.39
CA SER A 230 17.33 -2.27 -4.08
C SER A 230 17.49 -1.39 -5.32
N PRO A 231 18.45 -1.64 -6.24
CA PRO A 231 18.63 -0.75 -7.40
C PRO A 231 17.37 -0.65 -8.25
N ARG A 232 16.71 -1.79 -8.50
CA ARG A 232 15.45 -1.85 -9.27
C ARG A 232 14.30 -1.18 -8.52
N LEU A 233 14.20 -1.42 -7.22
CA LEU A 233 13.13 -0.84 -6.40
C LEU A 233 13.29 0.67 -6.20
N ASP A 234 14.53 1.17 -6.10
CA ASP A 234 14.83 2.60 -6.04
C ASP A 234 14.49 3.32 -7.36
N ALA A 235 14.82 2.69 -8.50
CA ALA A 235 14.42 3.20 -9.80
C ALA A 235 12.88 3.26 -9.93
N LEU A 236 12.19 2.21 -9.47
CA LEU A 236 10.72 2.16 -9.46
C LEU A 236 10.11 3.22 -8.53
N ASP A 237 10.66 3.44 -7.33
CA ASP A 237 10.18 4.49 -6.42
C ASP A 237 10.35 5.88 -7.05
N THR A 238 11.46 6.12 -7.73
CA THR A 238 11.71 7.38 -8.46
C THR A 238 10.66 7.59 -9.55
N GLU A 239 10.36 6.54 -10.33
CA GLU A 239 9.36 6.60 -11.40
C GLU A 239 7.95 6.83 -10.85
N LYS A 240 7.57 6.11 -9.79
CA LYS A 240 6.30 6.32 -9.09
C LYS A 240 6.18 7.75 -8.59
N ALA A 241 7.18 8.27 -7.87
CA ALA A 241 7.15 9.62 -7.33
C ALA A 241 6.97 10.66 -8.43
N LYS A 242 7.66 10.50 -9.57
CA LYS A 242 7.49 11.35 -10.76
C LYS A 242 6.08 11.28 -11.35
N VAL A 243 5.53 10.08 -11.51
CA VAL A 243 4.17 9.93 -12.05
C VAL A 243 3.14 10.54 -11.11
N LEU A 244 3.24 10.23 -9.82
CA LEU A 244 2.32 10.75 -8.82
C LEU A 244 2.39 12.27 -8.68
N SER A 245 3.57 12.86 -8.75
CA SER A 245 3.68 14.33 -8.71
C SER A 245 2.98 14.98 -9.90
N THR A 246 3.06 14.39 -11.11
CA THR A 246 2.31 14.90 -12.27
C THR A 246 0.79 14.76 -12.12
N ILE A 247 0.32 13.66 -11.54
CA ILE A 247 -1.10 13.43 -11.29
C ILE A 247 -1.62 14.43 -10.25
N MET A 248 -0.90 14.56 -9.14
CA MET A 248 -1.29 15.42 -8.02
C MET A 248 -1.25 16.90 -8.39
N ALA A 249 -0.29 17.33 -9.20
CA ALA A 249 -0.18 18.73 -9.61
C ALA A 249 -1.26 19.17 -10.61
N ASP A 250 -1.94 18.25 -11.30
CA ASP A 250 -2.93 18.60 -12.32
C ASP A 250 -4.28 18.96 -11.67
N PRO A 251 -4.76 20.22 -11.76
CA PRO A 251 -6.03 20.63 -11.16
C PRO A 251 -7.25 19.98 -11.82
N ARG A 252 -7.09 19.39 -13.03
CA ARG A 252 -8.16 18.69 -13.75
C ARG A 252 -8.41 17.28 -13.21
N ILE A 253 -7.46 16.74 -12.43
CA ILE A 253 -7.53 15.39 -11.86
C ILE A 253 -8.03 15.48 -10.41
N ASN A 254 -9.12 14.77 -10.13
CA ASN A 254 -9.59 14.59 -8.76
C ASN A 254 -8.78 13.46 -8.11
N THR A 255 -7.90 13.81 -7.18
CA THR A 255 -7.07 12.83 -6.46
C THR A 255 -7.79 12.39 -5.18
N ILE A 256 -8.17 11.13 -5.11
CA ILE A 256 -9.02 10.57 -4.04
C ILE A 256 -8.18 9.64 -3.17
N PHE A 257 -8.00 10.01 -1.91
CA PHE A 257 -7.28 9.23 -0.90
C PHE A 257 -8.24 8.42 -0.02
N VAL A 258 -7.81 7.22 0.39
CA VAL A 258 -8.60 6.37 1.30
C VAL A 258 -8.59 6.85 2.77
N SER A 259 -7.73 7.81 3.12
CA SER A 259 -7.70 8.45 4.43
C SER A 259 -6.79 9.69 4.41
N ALA A 260 -6.94 10.58 5.39
CA ALA A 260 -5.99 11.68 5.61
C ALA A 260 -4.55 11.19 5.85
N PHE A 261 -4.40 10.02 6.50
CA PHE A 261 -3.08 9.41 6.70
C PHE A 261 -2.45 9.01 5.36
N MET A 262 -3.22 8.34 4.49
CA MET A 262 -2.72 7.97 3.15
C MET A 262 -2.48 9.18 2.25
N GLN A 263 -3.26 10.26 2.41
CA GLN A 263 -2.95 11.52 1.74
C GLN A 263 -1.57 12.03 2.11
N SER A 264 -1.29 12.22 3.41
CA SER A 264 0.01 12.72 3.88
C SER A 264 1.17 11.84 3.39
N ILE A 265 1.06 10.52 3.51
CA ILE A 265 2.11 9.61 3.03
C ILE A 265 2.33 9.74 1.51
N SER A 266 1.24 9.83 0.75
CA SER A 266 1.33 9.89 -0.71
C SER A 266 1.93 11.22 -1.20
N GLU A 267 1.56 12.34 -0.58
CA GLU A 267 2.07 13.67 -0.92
C GLU A 267 3.55 13.81 -0.53
N ASP A 268 3.94 13.28 0.64
CA ASP A 268 5.35 13.23 1.08
C ASP A 268 6.19 12.38 0.11
N PHE A 269 5.68 11.21 -0.29
CA PHE A 269 6.36 10.32 -1.24
C PHE A 269 6.51 10.94 -2.63
N ALA A 270 5.46 11.60 -3.13
CA ALA A 270 5.49 12.28 -4.42
C ALA A 270 6.29 13.59 -4.38
N GLY A 271 6.53 14.16 -3.19
CA GLY A 271 7.11 15.49 -3.03
C GLY A 271 6.21 16.60 -3.56
N THR A 272 4.89 16.39 -3.58
CA THR A 272 3.91 17.32 -4.17
C THR A 272 2.54 17.14 -3.50
N THR A 273 1.85 18.24 -3.20
CA THR A 273 0.48 18.24 -2.69
C THR A 273 -0.52 18.12 -3.84
N ALA A 274 -1.61 17.36 -3.65
CA ALA A 274 -2.65 17.26 -4.66
C ALA A 274 -3.41 18.60 -4.81
N ALA A 275 -3.59 19.04 -6.05
CA ALA A 275 -4.30 20.28 -6.42
C ALA A 275 -5.80 20.18 -6.10
N THR A 276 -6.40 19.01 -6.37
CA THR A 276 -7.82 18.73 -6.12
C THR A 276 -7.97 17.46 -5.26
N PRO A 277 -7.65 17.52 -3.95
CA PRO A 277 -7.66 16.36 -3.07
C PRO A 277 -9.06 16.08 -2.50
N HIS A 278 -9.40 14.78 -2.42
CA HIS A 278 -10.59 14.29 -1.74
C HIS A 278 -10.23 13.12 -0.84
N ILE A 279 -10.97 12.95 0.26
CA ILE A 279 -10.85 11.77 1.12
C ILE A 279 -12.16 10.99 1.04
N ILE A 280 -12.08 9.75 0.56
CA ILE A 280 -13.20 8.81 0.57
C ILE A 280 -12.70 7.51 1.21
N HIS A 281 -13.09 7.28 2.46
CA HIS A 281 -12.74 6.08 3.19
C HIS A 281 -13.23 4.80 2.50
N ASN A 282 -12.51 3.71 2.73
CA ASN A 282 -12.99 2.39 2.34
C ASN A 282 -14.25 2.07 3.16
N VAL A 283 -15.32 1.72 2.45
CA VAL A 283 -16.63 1.43 3.05
C VAL A 283 -16.60 0.05 3.70
N ILE A 284 -17.01 -0.05 4.95
CA ILE A 284 -17.36 -1.32 5.58
C ILE A 284 -18.83 -1.59 5.24
N ASP A 285 -19.09 -2.64 4.45
CA ASP A 285 -20.46 -3.03 4.14
C ASP A 285 -21.10 -3.71 5.35
N LEU A 286 -21.98 -2.99 6.05
CA LEU A 286 -22.70 -3.50 7.21
C LEU A 286 -23.73 -4.60 6.85
N LYS A 287 -24.07 -4.78 5.57
CA LYS A 287 -24.89 -5.92 5.13
C LYS A 287 -24.06 -7.19 5.01
N ALA A 288 -22.86 -7.10 4.44
CA ALA A 288 -21.92 -8.23 4.36
C ALA A 288 -21.24 -8.54 5.70
N PHE A 289 -20.95 -7.50 6.50
CA PHE A 289 -20.33 -7.59 7.82
C PHE A 289 -21.27 -7.00 8.88
N PRO A 290 -22.42 -7.67 9.15
CA PRO A 290 -23.35 -7.18 10.15
C PRO A 290 -22.70 -7.20 11.52
N TYR A 291 -22.84 -6.09 12.24
CA TYR A 291 -22.42 -6.05 13.63
C TYR A 291 -23.23 -7.06 14.46
N ARG A 292 -22.52 -7.89 15.24
CA ARG A 292 -23.13 -8.80 16.22
C ARG A 292 -22.54 -8.49 17.58
N ARG A 293 -23.42 -8.24 18.56
CA ARG A 293 -23.00 -8.08 19.95
C ARG A 293 -22.42 -9.41 20.44
N ARG A 294 -21.22 -9.36 21.01
CA ARG A 294 -20.48 -10.53 21.49
C ARG A 294 -21.06 -11.05 22.80
N THR A 295 -20.95 -12.36 23.00
CA THR A 295 -21.37 -13.08 24.21
C THR A 295 -20.18 -13.73 24.91
N THR A 296 -20.37 -14.18 26.15
CA THR A 296 -19.33 -14.92 26.91
C THR A 296 -18.90 -16.21 26.20
N ALA A 297 -19.77 -16.81 25.38
CA ALA A 297 -19.46 -18.03 24.62
C ALA A 297 -18.45 -17.76 23.49
N ASP A 298 -18.36 -16.53 23.00
CA ASP A 298 -17.45 -16.17 21.91
C ASP A 298 -16.00 -16.03 22.39
N ARG A 299 -15.77 -16.00 23.72
CA ARG A 299 -14.49 -15.59 24.33
C ARG A 299 -13.24 -16.34 23.88
N MET A 300 -13.42 -17.58 23.41
CA MET A 300 -12.33 -18.46 22.96
C MET A 300 -12.28 -18.64 21.45
N LYS A 301 -13.25 -18.10 20.71
CA LYS A 301 -13.19 -18.09 19.25
C LYS A 301 -12.22 -16.98 18.89
N ILE A 302 -11.12 -17.24 18.21
CA ILE A 302 -10.14 -16.22 17.84
C ILE A 302 -10.01 -16.23 16.32
N SER A 303 -10.31 -15.11 15.68
CA SER A 303 -10.09 -14.90 14.25
C SER A 303 -8.79 -14.14 14.07
N VAL A 304 -7.89 -14.71 13.29
CA VAL A 304 -6.64 -14.09 12.85
C VAL A 304 -6.78 -13.79 11.36
N ILE A 305 -6.79 -12.50 11.01
CA ILE A 305 -6.90 -12.06 9.62
C ILE A 305 -5.54 -11.48 9.20
N ARG A 306 -4.76 -12.28 8.48
CA ARG A 306 -3.50 -11.83 7.85
C ARG A 306 -3.17 -12.70 6.64
N SER A 307 -2.39 -12.15 5.71
CA SER A 307 -1.57 -12.98 4.83
C SER A 307 -0.36 -13.48 5.61
N PHE A 308 0.00 -14.75 5.44
CA PHE A 308 1.24 -15.32 6.00
C PHE A 308 2.42 -15.21 5.03
N ASP A 309 2.19 -14.74 3.80
CA ASP A 309 3.20 -14.63 2.75
C ASP A 309 4.03 -13.34 2.85
N LYS A 310 3.56 -12.36 3.62
CA LYS A 310 4.24 -11.07 3.83
C LYS A 310 4.34 -10.77 5.32
N ARG A 311 5.41 -10.05 5.71
CA ARG A 311 5.69 -9.70 7.10
C ARG A 311 5.06 -8.35 7.48
N ASN A 312 4.72 -7.51 6.50
CA ASN A 312 4.10 -6.19 6.68
C ASN A 312 2.66 -6.22 7.16
N TYR A 313 1.96 -7.32 6.95
CA TYR A 313 0.70 -7.56 7.63
C TYR A 313 1.02 -8.09 9.01
N GLY A 314 0.96 -7.19 10.00
CA GLY A 314 0.95 -7.60 11.39
C GLY A 314 -0.24 -8.50 11.67
N THR A 315 -0.23 -9.19 12.81
CA THR A 315 -1.45 -9.76 13.39
C THR A 315 -2.32 -8.60 13.90
N ASP A 316 -2.76 -7.71 12.99
CA ASP A 316 -3.30 -6.40 13.36
C ASP A 316 -4.67 -6.53 14.05
N LEU A 317 -5.35 -7.66 13.85
CA LEU A 317 -6.63 -7.98 14.44
C LEU A 317 -6.69 -9.47 14.81
N ALA A 318 -6.26 -9.81 16.03
CA ALA A 318 -6.76 -10.98 16.73
C ALA A 318 -8.05 -10.56 17.42
N THR A 319 -9.19 -10.78 16.76
CA THR A 319 -10.49 -10.47 17.37
C THR A 319 -11.17 -11.77 17.75
N LEU A 320 -11.87 -11.71 18.86
CA LEU A 320 -12.62 -12.84 19.37
C LEU A 320 -13.81 -13.13 18.41
N ALA A 321 -13.80 -14.23 17.65
CA ALA A 321 -14.70 -14.45 16.51
C ALA A 321 -16.17 -14.68 16.93
#